data_AF-A0A5C9BDE5-F1
#
_entry.id   AF-A0A5C9BDE5-F1
#
_cell.length_a   1.000
_cell.length_b   1.000
_cell.length_c   1.000
_cell.angle_alpha   90.00
_cell.angle_beta   90.00
_cell.angle_gamma   90.00
#
_symmetry.space_group_name_H-M   'P 1'
#
loop_
_entity.id
_entity.type
_entity.pdbx_description
1 polymer ?
#
loop_
_entity_poly.entity_id
_entity_poly.type
_entity_poly.pdbx_seq_one_letter_code
_entity_poly.pdbx_strand_id
1 'polypeptide(L)'
;ARVTSAGLTFGADGVLIGNGKDACRLTKIRATEPVNEGDEVYSLETPGGFETPLFYGTVTRAELAPGTTQWDIEVRPAVDPHSAKSVSIVRPMMNPKRLAN
;
A
#
# COMPACT_ATOMS: atom_id res chain seq x y z
N ALA A 1 -2.83 -6.35 -0.69
CA ALA A 1 -3.37 -7.25 0.35
C ALA A 1 -4.77 -7.67 -0.06
N ARG A 2 -5.16 -8.88 0.32
CA ARG A 2 -6.50 -9.41 0.04
C ARG A 2 -7.20 -9.73 1.35
N VAL A 3 -8.45 -9.28 1.48
CA VAL A 3 -9.32 -9.70 2.58
C VAL A 3 -9.81 -11.12 2.28
N THR A 4 -9.54 -12.03 3.20
CA THR A 4 -10.02 -13.42 3.15
C THR A 4 -10.82 -13.75 4.42
N SER A 5 -11.50 -14.89 4.44
CA SER A 5 -12.18 -15.38 5.66
C SER A 5 -11.23 -15.66 6.83
N ALA A 6 -9.92 -15.80 6.58
CA ALA A 6 -8.88 -15.99 7.59
C ALA A 6 -8.20 -14.67 8.04
N GLY A 7 -8.58 -13.52 7.47
CA GLY A 7 -7.96 -12.22 7.74
C GLY A 7 -7.26 -11.62 6.52
N LEU A 8 -6.43 -10.59 6.76
CA LEU A 8 -5.62 -9.93 5.73
C LEU A 8 -4.47 -10.85 5.31
N THR A 9 -4.44 -11.21 4.03
CA THR A 9 -3.25 -11.80 3.42
C THR A 9 -2.47 -10.68 2.74
N PHE A 10 -1.29 -10.36 3.28
CA PHE A 10 -0.37 -9.42 2.66
C PHE A 10 0.35 -10.11 1.50
N GLY A 11 0.41 -9.41 0.37
CA GLY A 11 0.98 -9.91 -0.88
C GLY A 11 2.29 -9.20 -1.17
N ALA A 12 2.45 -8.74 -2.42
CA ALA A 12 3.64 -8.05 -2.87
C ALA A 12 3.92 -6.72 -2.13
N ASP A 13 5.21 -6.43 -1.95
CA ASP A 13 5.70 -5.14 -1.46
C ASP A 13 6.20 -4.27 -2.63
N GLY A 14 5.86 -2.98 -2.59
CA GLY A 14 6.21 -2.04 -3.66
C GLY A 14 6.30 -0.59 -3.18
N VAL A 15 6.54 0.31 -4.13
CA VAL A 15 6.60 1.76 -3.89
C VAL A 15 5.41 2.43 -4.58
N LEU A 16 4.57 3.09 -3.79
CA LEU A 16 3.45 3.89 -4.27
C LEU A 16 3.94 5.30 -4.65
N ILE A 17 3.68 5.70 -5.89
CA ILE A 17 4.12 6.98 -6.46
C ILE A 17 2.90 7.73 -6.96
N GLY A 18 2.72 8.98 -6.50
CA GLY A 18 1.71 9.87 -7.04
C GLY A 18 2.10 10.34 -8.45
N ASN A 19 1.15 10.34 -9.39
CA ASN A 19 1.39 10.82 -10.75
C ASN A 19 0.98 12.30 -10.96
N GLY A 20 0.56 12.98 -9.89
CA GLY A 20 0.08 14.37 -9.93
C GLY A 20 -1.32 14.56 -10.52
N LYS A 21 -2.04 13.46 -10.78
CA LYS A 21 -3.44 13.40 -11.25
C LYS A 21 -4.27 12.54 -10.28
N ASP A 22 -5.32 11.90 -10.79
CA ASP A 22 -6.31 11.17 -9.99
C ASP A 22 -5.92 9.71 -9.65
N ALA A 23 -4.67 9.32 -9.89
CA ALA A 23 -4.20 7.95 -9.66
C ALA A 23 -2.79 7.90 -9.07
N CYS A 24 -2.48 6.78 -8.43
CA CYS A 24 -1.12 6.42 -8.05
C CYS A 24 -0.63 5.25 -8.90
N ARG A 25 0.69 5.12 -9.03
CA ARG A 25 1.34 3.94 -9.59
C ARG A 25 2.03 3.16 -8.50
N LEU A 26 1.85 1.84 -8.51
CA LEU A 26 2.56 0.94 -7.61
C LEU A 26 3.68 0.25 -8.39
N THR A 27 4.92 0.44 -7.96
CA THR A 27 6.12 0.05 -8.69
C THR A 27 7.01 -0.88 -7.88
N LYS A 28 8.03 -1.47 -8.53
CA LYS A 28 9.01 -2.41 -7.93
C LYS A 28 8.41 -3.76 -7.48
N ILE A 29 7.26 -4.13 -8.02
CA ILE A 29 6.67 -5.45 -7.80
C ILE A 29 7.12 -6.39 -8.91
N ARG A 30 7.74 -7.51 -8.53
CA ARG A 30 8.26 -8.51 -9.48
C ARG A 30 7.11 -9.22 -10.19
N ALA A 31 7.35 -9.60 -11.45
CA ALA A 31 6.40 -10.37 -12.27
C ALA A 31 5.93 -11.70 -11.62
N THR A 32 6.72 -12.26 -10.71
CA THR A 32 6.41 -13.50 -9.99
C THR A 32 5.43 -13.32 -8.84
N GLU A 33 5.19 -12.07 -8.41
CA GLU A 33 4.28 -11.79 -7.30
C GLU A 33 2.82 -11.80 -7.77
N PRO A 34 1.89 -12.34 -6.95
CA PRO A 34 0.47 -12.32 -7.27
C PRO A 34 -0.11 -10.91 -7.04
N VAL A 35 -0.61 -10.29 -8.11
CA VAL A 35 -1.31 -8.99 -8.07
C VAL A 35 -2.57 -9.07 -8.91
N ASN A 36 -3.68 -8.56 -8.38
CA ASN A 36 -4.97 -8.53 -9.07
C ASN A 36 -5.62 -7.15 -8.98
N GLU A 37 -6.48 -6.84 -9.95
CA GLU A 37 -7.45 -5.76 -9.79
C GLU A 37 -8.36 -6.03 -8.58
N GLY A 38 -8.67 -4.97 -7.83
CA GLY A 38 -9.41 -5.06 -6.58
C GLY A 38 -8.57 -5.33 -5.34
N ASP A 39 -7.27 -5.64 -5.47
CA ASP A 39 -6.39 -5.77 -4.32
C ASP A 39 -6.27 -4.43 -3.57
N GLU A 40 -6.28 -4.48 -2.24
CA GLU A 40 -6.13 -3.31 -1.38
C GLU A 40 -4.66 -2.99 -1.15
N VAL A 41 -4.31 -1.71 -1.12
CA VAL A 41 -2.94 -1.24 -0.90
C VAL A 41 -2.83 -0.64 0.49
N TYR A 42 -1.87 -1.14 1.27
CA TYR A 42 -1.61 -0.71 2.65
C TYR A 42 -0.16 -0.26 2.83
N SER A 43 0.09 0.55 3.85
CA SER A 43 1.45 0.81 4.32
C SER A 43 2.10 -0.48 4.84
N LEU A 44 3.39 -0.66 4.55
CA LEU A 44 4.15 -1.79 5.08
C LEU A 44 4.31 -1.68 6.61
N GLU A 45 4.21 -2.81 7.29
CA GLU A 45 4.68 -2.94 8.66
C GLU A 45 6.21 -2.94 8.66
N THR A 46 6.81 -1.89 9.18
CA THR A 46 8.28 -1.78 9.30
C THR A 46 8.66 -1.60 10.76
N PRO A 47 9.85 -2.06 11.21
CA PRO A 47 10.33 -1.75 12.55
C PRO A 47 10.39 -0.23 12.78
N GLY A 48 9.61 0.27 13.75
CA GLY A 48 9.44 1.71 13.98
C GLY A 48 8.45 2.40 13.04
N GLY A 49 7.67 1.63 12.28
CA GLY A 49 6.52 2.07 11.50
C GLY A 49 5.21 2.03 12.29
N PHE A 50 4.08 2.07 11.58
CA PHE A 50 2.75 2.05 12.19
C PHE A 50 2.37 0.64 12.65
N GLU A 51 1.83 0.50 13.87
CA GLU A 51 1.33 -0.78 14.39
C GLU A 51 0.08 -1.29 13.65
N THR A 52 -0.65 -0.38 13.00
CA THR A 52 -1.79 -0.71 12.15
C THR A 52 -1.51 -0.22 10.73
N PRO A 53 -1.56 -1.11 9.72
CA PRO A 53 -1.36 -0.72 8.33
C PRO A 53 -2.37 0.35 7.88
N LEU A 54 -1.86 1.44 7.31
CA LEU A 54 -2.68 2.52 6.76
C LEU A 54 -3.18 2.13 5.37
N PHE A 55 -4.49 2.21 5.14
CA PHE A 55 -5.08 1.98 3.82
C PHE A 55 -4.81 3.15 2.88
N TYR A 56 -4.26 2.87 1.70
CA TYR A 56 -3.95 3.88 0.67
C TYR A 56 -4.92 3.88 -0.49
N GLY A 57 -5.51 2.74 -0.85
CA GLY A 57 -6.39 2.66 -2.00
C GLY A 57 -6.55 1.24 -2.56
N THR A 58 -7.10 1.16 -3.77
CA THR A 58 -7.41 -0.11 -4.42
C THR A 58 -6.77 -0.17 -5.80
N VAL A 59 -6.20 -1.32 -6.16
CA VAL A 59 -5.69 -1.58 -7.50
C VAL A 59 -6.84 -1.54 -8.50
N THR A 60 -6.74 -0.68 -9.51
CA THR A 60 -7.73 -0.55 -10.59
C THR A 60 -7.24 -1.08 -11.93
N ARG A 61 -5.93 -1.30 -12.07
CA ARG A 61 -5.33 -1.97 -13.22
C ARG A 61 -4.09 -2.71 -12.79
N ALA A 62 -3.92 -3.95 -13.25
CA ALA A 62 -2.71 -4.75 -13.05
C ALA A 62 -2.34 -5.46 -14.35
N GLU A 63 -1.30 -4.97 -15.03
CA GLU A 63 -0.85 -5.50 -16.32
C GLU A 63 0.60 -5.97 -16.24
N LEU A 64 0.87 -7.14 -16.83
CA LEU A 64 2.22 -7.66 -17.00
C LEU A 64 2.50 -7.82 -18.49
N ALA A 65 3.14 -6.82 -19.09
CA ALA A 65 3.45 -6.85 -20.51
C ALA A 65 4.47 -7.96 -20.83
N PRO A 66 4.36 -8.63 -22.01
CA PRO A 66 5.30 -9.67 -22.40
C PRO A 66 6.76 -9.19 -22.35
N GLY A 67 7.63 -10.02 -21.77
CA GLY A 67 9.08 -9.72 -21.66
C GLY A 67 9.46 -8.74 -20.55
N THR A 68 8.49 -8.24 -19.76
CA THR A 68 8.79 -7.38 -18.61
C THR A 68 9.02 -8.20 -17.33
N THR A 69 9.81 -7.63 -16.40
CA THR A 69 10.12 -8.26 -15.11
C THR A 69 9.33 -7.66 -13.95
N GLN A 70 8.50 -6.65 -14.24
CA GLN A 70 7.74 -5.90 -13.24
C GLN A 70 6.33 -5.64 -13.75
N TRP A 71 5.39 -5.62 -12.81
CA TRP A 71 4.02 -5.22 -13.08
C TRP A 71 3.90 -3.73 -13.38
N ASP A 72 2.99 -3.36 -14.27
CA ASP A 72 2.42 -2.00 -14.34
C ASP A 72 1.09 -1.97 -13.61
N ILE A 73 1.01 -1.18 -12.53
CA ILE A 73 -0.12 -1.19 -11.61
C ILE A 73 -0.60 0.24 -11.39
N GLU A 74 -1.90 0.45 -11.60
CA GLU A 74 -2.59 1.68 -11.22
C GLU A 74 -3.46 1.45 -9.99
N VAL A 75 -3.41 2.43 -9.08
CA VAL A 75 -4.11 2.42 -7.80
C VAL A 75 -4.96 3.67 -7.72
N ARG A 76 -6.25 3.51 -7.45
CA ARG A 76 -7.14 4.61 -7.10
C ARG A 76 -6.95 4.95 -5.61
N PRO A 77 -6.57 6.20 -5.25
CA PRO A 77 -6.45 6.61 -3.86
C PRO A 77 -7.78 6.45 -3.11
N ALA A 78 -7.69 6.05 -1.83
CA ALA A 78 -8.85 5.91 -0.95
C ALA A 78 -9.50 7.25 -0.57
N VAL A 79 -8.72 8.34 -0.60
CA VAL A 79 -9.13 9.67 -0.17
C VAL A 79 -8.66 10.70 -1.19
N ASP A 80 -9.56 11.60 -1.59
CA ASP A 80 -9.19 12.83 -2.28
C ASP A 80 -8.73 13.88 -1.23
N PRO A 81 -7.46 14.29 -1.23
CA PRO A 81 -6.94 15.26 -0.26
C PRO A 81 -7.61 16.63 -0.35
N HIS A 82 -8.16 17.02 -1.51
CA HIS A 82 -8.87 18.30 -1.65
C HIS A 82 -10.24 18.30 -0.97
N SER A 83 -10.81 17.11 -0.75
CA SER A 83 -12.09 16.93 -0.06
C SER A 83 -11.96 16.78 1.48
N ALA A 84 -10.73 16.66 1.99
CA ALA A 84 -10.47 16.37 3.38
C ALA A 84 -10.82 17.57 4.29
N LYS A 85 -11.75 17.37 5.23
CA LYS A 85 -12.15 18.39 6.22
C LYS A 85 -11.25 18.43 7.45
N SER A 86 -10.51 17.36 7.69
CA SER A 86 -9.63 17.19 8.84
C SER A 86 -8.53 16.21 8.50
N VAL A 87 -7.36 16.40 9.10
CA VAL A 87 -6.23 15.47 8.99
C VAL A 87 -5.73 15.10 10.37
N SER A 88 -5.16 13.91 10.50
CA SER A 88 -4.51 13.44 11.73
C SER A 88 -3.05 13.13 11.45
N ILE A 89 -2.17 13.56 12.37
CA ILE A 89 -0.74 13.25 12.30
C ILE A 89 -0.52 11.96 13.08
N VAL A 90 -0.21 10.88 12.38
CA VAL A 90 0.14 9.61 13.00
C VAL A 90 1.65 9.59 13.22
N ARG A 91 2.08 9.31 14.46
CA ARG A 91 3.48 9.19 14.82
C ARG A 91 3.76 7.76 15.25
N PRO A 92 4.71 7.05 14.62
CA PRO A 92 5.16 5.78 15.18
C PRO A 92 5.88 6.07 16.50
N MET A 93 5.43 5.43 17.58
CA MET A 93 6.10 5.50 18.88
C MET A 93 6.69 4.14 19.20
N MET A 94 7.99 4.09 19.41
CA MET A 94 8.64 2.91 19.97
C MET A 94 8.15 2.73 21.40
N ASN A 95 7.67 1.53 21.74
CA ASN A 95 7.19 1.25 23.10
C ASN A 95 8.31 1.56 24.11
N PRO A 96 8.16 2.60 24.96
CA PRO A 96 9.23 3.06 25.83
C PRO A 96 9.60 2.01 26.90
N LYS A 97 8.71 1.06 27.20
CA LYS A 97 9.00 -0.07 28.09
C LYS A 97 10.02 -1.06 27.51
N ARG A 98 10.32 -0.99 26.20
CA ARG A 98 11.37 -1.79 25.56
C ARG A 98 12.76 -1.14 25.60
N LEU A 99 12.86 0.10 26.10
CA LEU A 99 14.10 0.85 26.25
C LEU A 99 14.61 0.91 27.69
N ALA A 100 13.77 0.54 28.66
CA ALA A 100 14.16 0.41 30.05
C ALA A 100 14.76 -0.99 30.27
N ASN A 101 16.08 -1.08 30.11
CA ASN A 101 16.90 -2.13 30.74
C ASN A 101 17.26 -1.70 32.16
#